data_AF-A0A6V7D2D8-F1
#
_entry.id   AF-A0A6V7D2D8-F1
#
_cell.length_a   1.000
_cell.length_b   1.000
_cell.length_c   1.000
_cell.angle_alpha   90.00
_cell.angle_beta   90.00
_cell.angle_gamma   90.00
#
_symmetry.space_group_name_H-M   'P 1'
#
loop_
_entity.id
_entity.type
_entity.pdbx_description
1 polymer ?
#
loop_
_entity_poly.entity_id
_entity_poly.type
_entity_poly.pdbx_seq_one_letter_code
_entity_poly.pdbx_strand_id
1 'polypeptide(L)'
;MMGKIELADLTSAQQLCLQSAVRCGGLTKTGTEYAPRYHHEREVGRTYDTATVAQLMLRGLLMSSRTHSMHALATDAAMELLDYGSVAREISA
;
A
#
# COMPACT_ATOMS: atom_id res chain seq x y z
N MET A 1 -2.29 -19.34 -10.60
CA MET A 1 -3.77 -19.36 -10.52
C MET A 1 -4.22 -17.90 -10.49
N MET A 2 -5.23 -17.52 -11.27
CA MET A 2 -5.74 -16.15 -11.22
C MET A 2 -6.63 -16.02 -9.98
N GLY A 3 -6.23 -15.19 -9.04
CA GLY A 3 -6.98 -14.86 -7.83
C GLY A 3 -7.61 -13.48 -7.94
N LYS A 4 -8.59 -13.23 -7.07
CA LYS A 4 -9.25 -11.92 -6.94
C LYS A 4 -8.92 -11.37 -5.56
N ILE A 5 -8.61 -10.08 -5.49
CA ILE A 5 -8.47 -9.36 -4.23
C ILE A 5 -9.64 -8.39 -4.13
N GLU A 6 -10.45 -8.51 -3.08
CA GLU A 6 -11.47 -7.52 -2.75
C GLU A 6 -10.91 -6.52 -1.75
N LEU A 7 -11.33 -5.26 -1.84
CA LEU A 7 -10.95 -4.24 -0.86
C LEU A 7 -11.45 -4.61 0.53
N ALA A 8 -12.61 -5.28 0.59
CA ALA A 8 -13.20 -5.81 1.81
C ALA A 8 -12.34 -6.92 2.48
N ASP A 9 -11.43 -7.57 1.74
CA ASP A 9 -10.50 -8.57 2.29
C ASP A 9 -9.30 -7.93 3.01
N LEU A 10 -9.14 -6.61 2.89
CA LEU A 10 -8.12 -5.85 3.60
C LEU A 10 -8.65 -5.37 4.95
N THR A 11 -7.82 -5.46 5.99
CA THR A 11 -8.14 -4.84 7.28
C THR A 11 -8.25 -3.32 7.12
N SER A 12 -8.98 -2.64 8.01
CA SER A 12 -9.08 -1.17 7.96
C SER A 12 -7.71 -0.48 7.99
N ALA A 13 -6.74 -1.05 8.71
CA ALA A 13 -5.36 -0.54 8.75
C ALA A 13 -4.67 -0.67 7.38
N GLN A 14 -4.84 -1.81 6.69
CA GLN A 14 -4.31 -2.03 5.34
C GLN A 14 -4.97 -1.10 4.32
N GLN A 15 -6.29 -0.89 4.40
CA GLN A 15 -7.01 0.03 3.52
C GLN A 15 -6.51 1.47 3.71
N LEU A 16 -6.37 1.94 4.96
CA LEU A 16 -5.86 3.28 5.25
C LEU A 16 -4.41 3.45 4.79
N CYS A 17 -3.57 2.44 4.99
CA CYS A 17 -2.19 2.42 4.51
C CYS A 17 -2.13 2.57 2.99
N LEU A 18 -2.93 1.78 2.26
CA LEU A 18 -2.98 1.81 0.80
C LEU A 18 -3.48 3.15 0.26
N GLN A 19 -4.56 3.68 0.84
CA GLN A 19 -5.09 4.99 0.49
C GLN A 19 -4.06 6.11 0.70
N SER A 20 -3.30 6.05 1.79
CA SER A 20 -2.27 7.05 2.10
C SER A 20 -1.09 6.94 1.16
N ALA A 21 -0.67 5.71 0.80
CA ALA A 21 0.35 5.48 -0.19
C ALA A 21 -0.05 6.06 -1.56
N VAL A 22 -1.29 5.87 -2.02
CA VAL A 22 -1.77 6.46 -3.27
C VAL A 22 -1.81 7.99 -3.18
N ARG A 23 -2.45 8.51 -2.13
CA ARG A 23 -2.67 9.96 -1.93
C ARG A 23 -1.37 10.75 -1.78
N CYS A 24 -0.36 10.16 -1.17
CA CYS A 24 0.88 10.83 -0.79
C CYS A 24 2.07 10.44 -1.68
N GLY A 25 1.83 9.81 -2.84
CA GLY A 25 2.90 9.41 -3.78
C GLY A 25 3.88 8.37 -3.19
N GLY A 26 3.39 7.56 -2.26
CA GLY A 26 4.11 6.50 -1.57
C GLY A 26 4.23 6.73 -0.06
N LEU A 27 4.94 5.80 0.57
CA LEU A 27 5.33 5.83 1.96
C LEU A 27 6.86 5.80 2.04
N THR A 28 7.42 6.42 3.08
CA THR A 28 8.84 6.42 3.39
C THR A 28 9.06 5.71 4.73
N LYS A 29 9.96 4.75 4.75
CA LYS A 29 10.36 4.07 5.98
C LYS A 29 11.11 5.04 6.89
N THR A 30 10.63 5.18 8.12
CA THR A 30 11.19 6.03 9.17
C THR A 30 11.41 5.18 10.42
N GLY A 31 12.64 4.72 10.63
CA GLY A 31 12.96 3.78 11.70
C GLY A 31 12.24 2.43 11.52
N THR A 32 11.32 2.11 12.43
CA THR A 32 10.54 0.85 12.45
C THR A 32 9.18 0.95 11.75
N GLU A 33 8.81 2.14 11.28
CA GLU A 33 7.49 2.43 10.70
C GLU A 33 7.62 3.03 9.29
N TYR A 34 6.48 3.27 8.66
CA TYR A 34 6.34 3.98 7.40
C TYR A 34 5.44 5.20 7.58
N ALA A 35 5.89 6.35 7.11
CA ALA A 35 5.11 7.58 7.08
C ALA A 35 4.73 7.93 5.63
N PRO A 36 3.63 8.68 5.40
CA PRO A 36 3.33 9.28 4.10
C PRO A 36 4.54 10.05 3.54
N ARG A 37 4.86 9.82 2.25
CA ARG A 37 6.04 10.42 1.62
C ARG A 37 5.87 11.92 1.40
N TYR A 38 4.71 12.33 0.87
CA TYR A 38 4.36 13.73 0.68
C TYR A 38 3.30 14.17 1.67
N HIS A 39 3.34 15.45 2.05
CA HIS A 39 2.38 16.02 2.98
C HIS A 39 0.97 15.97 2.41
N HIS A 40 0.03 15.49 3.24
CA HIS A 40 -1.39 15.59 2.99
C HIS A 40 -2.10 15.84 4.32
N GLU A 41 -3.03 16.80 4.36
CA GLU A 41 -3.73 17.24 5.58
C GLU A 41 -4.42 16.10 6.35
N ARG A 42 -4.96 15.11 5.62
CA ARG A 42 -5.63 13.93 6.19
C ARG A 42 -4.70 12.88 6.80
N GLU A 43 -3.40 13.00 6.55
CA GLU A 43 -2.38 12.02 6.93
C GLU A 43 -1.37 12.57 7.95
N VAL A 44 -1.63 13.75 8.52
CA VAL A 44 -0.73 14.38 9.50
C VAL A 44 -0.53 13.45 10.70
N GLY A 45 0.74 13.17 11.00
CA GLY A 45 1.14 12.32 12.13
C GLY A 45 0.86 10.83 11.94
N ARG A 46 0.38 10.38 10.77
CA ARG A 46 0.13 8.96 10.54
C ARG A 46 1.41 8.19 10.29
N THR A 47 1.46 7.01 10.89
CA THR A 47 2.47 6.00 10.64
C THR A 47 1.83 4.63 10.49
N TYR A 48 2.53 3.76 9.77
CA TYR A 48 2.11 2.40 9.47
C TYR A 48 3.21 1.44 9.87
N ASP A 49 2.84 0.36 10.55
CA ASP A 49 3.81 -0.65 10.95
C ASP A 49 4.40 -1.38 9.71
N THR A 50 5.63 -1.88 9.86
CA THR A 50 6.34 -2.57 8.77
C THR A 50 5.61 -3.85 8.32
N ALA A 51 4.85 -4.52 9.20
CA ALA A 51 4.16 -5.77 8.86
C ALA A 51 2.95 -5.52 7.94
N THR A 52 2.17 -4.46 8.19
CA THR A 52 1.06 -4.01 7.35
C THR A 52 1.55 -3.67 5.95
N VAL A 53 2.66 -2.91 5.84
CA VAL A 53 3.27 -2.58 4.54
C VAL A 53 3.78 -3.84 3.83
N ALA A 54 4.44 -4.75 4.55
CA ALA A 54 4.93 -6.01 3.98
C ALA A 54 3.80 -6.91 3.48
N GLN A 55 2.69 -7.02 4.20
CA GLN A 55 1.52 -7.78 3.76
C GLN A 55 0.90 -7.21 2.47
N LEU A 56 0.84 -5.88 2.35
CA LEU A 56 0.40 -5.23 1.11
C LEU A 56 1.40 -5.45 -0.04
N MET A 57 2.71 -5.51 0.25
CA MET A 57 3.73 -5.88 -0.75
C MET A 57 3.61 -7.35 -1.19
N LEU A 58 3.33 -8.27 -0.28
CA LEU A 58 3.10 -9.68 -0.60
C LEU A 58 1.88 -9.88 -1.49
N ARG A 59 0.84 -9.05 -1.32
CA ARG A 59 -0.31 -8.98 -2.23
C ARG A 59 -0.01 -8.19 -3.51
N GLY A 60 1.20 -7.65 -3.64
CA GLY A 60 1.68 -6.80 -4.73
C GLY A 60 0.90 -5.49 -4.89
N LEU A 61 0.21 -5.02 -3.84
CA LEU A 61 -0.50 -3.74 -3.84
C LEU A 61 0.46 -2.60 -3.55
N LEU A 62 1.52 -2.86 -2.80
CA LEU A 62 2.68 -1.99 -2.68
C LEU A 62 3.91 -2.64 -3.32
N MET A 63 4.89 -1.81 -3.70
CA MET A 63 6.20 -2.28 -4.13
C MET A 63 7.30 -1.37 -3.60
N SER A 64 8.47 -1.93 -3.30
CA SER A 64 9.64 -1.13 -2.98
C SER A 64 10.07 -0.32 -4.20
N SER A 65 10.44 0.94 -4.00
CA SER A 65 11.01 1.75 -5.07
C SER A 65 12.35 1.18 -5.52
N ARG A 66 12.56 1.17 -6.84
CA ARG A 66 13.81 0.70 -7.47
C ARG A 66 14.98 1.66 -7.25
N THR A 67 14.71 2.94 -7.00
CA THR A 67 15.74 3.98 -6.85
C THR A 67 15.98 4.38 -5.40
N HIS A 68 15.02 4.12 -4.51
CA HIS A 68 15.08 4.50 -3.10
C HIS A 68 14.56 3.35 -2.25
N SER A 69 15.47 2.56 -1.67
CA SER A 69 15.14 1.36 -0.89
C SER A 69 14.21 1.61 0.31
N MET A 70 14.13 2.85 0.78
CA MET A 70 13.27 3.26 1.89
C MET A 70 11.84 3.62 1.47
N HIS A 71 11.53 3.67 0.18
CA HIS A 71 10.19 4.03 -0.29
C HIS A 71 9.37 2.81 -0.68
N ALA A 72 8.10 2.81 -0.28
CA ALA A 72 7.06 1.89 -0.76
C ALA A 72 6.06 2.68 -1.61
N LEU A 73 5.77 2.20 -2.82
CA LEU A 73 4.89 2.86 -3.79
C LEU A 73 3.66 2.00 -4.04
N ALA A 74 2.51 2.63 -4.26
CA ALA A 74 1.33 1.93 -4.73
C ALA A 74 1.54 1.43 -6.17
N THR A 75 1.06 0.22 -6.45
CA THR A 75 1.06 -0.35 -7.80
C THR A 75 -0.21 0.03 -8.56
N ASP A 76 -0.26 -0.24 -9.86
CA ASP A 76 -1.47 -0.03 -10.66
C ASP A 76 -2.66 -0.83 -10.13
N ALA A 77 -2.42 -2.04 -9.64
CA ALA A 77 -3.48 -2.86 -9.04
C ALA A 77 -4.00 -2.28 -7.72
N ALA A 78 -3.19 -1.52 -6.98
CA ALA A 78 -3.69 -0.81 -5.81
C ALA A 78 -4.60 0.35 -6.18
N MET A 79 -4.27 1.07 -7.26
CA MET A 79 -5.14 2.13 -7.79
C MET A 79 -6.46 1.53 -8.27
N GLU A 80 -6.40 0.46 -9.07
CA GLU A 80 -7.59 -0.28 -9.54
C GLU A 80 -8.43 -0.81 -8.37
N LEU A 81 -7.80 -1.42 -7.36
CA LEU A 81 -8.50 -1.93 -6.17
C LEU A 81 -9.24 -0.83 -5.40
N LEU A 82 -8.65 0.37 -5.28
CA LEU A 82 -9.28 1.49 -4.57
C LEU A 82 -10.41 2.13 -5.39
N ASP A 83 -10.28 2.18 -6.72
CA ASP A 83 -11.27 2.79 -7.61
C ASP A 83 -12.49 1.89 -7.82
N TYR A 84 -12.27 0.58 -7.98
CA TYR A 84 -13.33 -0.38 -8.34
C TYR A 84 -13.71 -1.33 -7.20
N GLY A 85 -13.00 -1.29 -6.07
CA GLY A 85 -13.24 -2.16 -4.92
C GLY A 85 -12.71 -3.58 -5.08
N SER A 86 -12.20 -3.96 -6.26
CA SER A 86 -11.62 -5.29 -6.50
C SER A 86 -10.60 -5.27 -7.65
N VAL A 87 -9.64 -6.19 -7.66
CA VAL A 87 -8.69 -6.37 -8.77
C VAL A 87 -8.39 -7.85 -9.01
N ALA A 88 -8.30 -8.26 -10.28
CA ALA A 88 -7.85 -9.58 -10.67
C ALA A 88 -6.32 -9.63 -10.70
N ARG A 89 -5.72 -10.63 -10.05
CA ARG A 89 -4.27 -10.77 -9.91
C ARG A 89 -3.84 -12.22 -10.04
N GLU A 90 -2.72 -12.46 -10.68
CA GLU A 90 -2.04 -13.75 -10.53
C GLU A 90 -1.50 -13.85 -9.10
N ILE A 91 -1.93 -14.88 -8.38
CA ILE A 91 -1.36 -15.21 -7.07
C ILE A 91 -0.35 -16.32 -7.34
N SER A 92 0.93 -16.03 -7.07
CA SER A 92 1.96 -17.07 -6.97
C SER A 92 1.74 -17.83 -5.66
N ALA A 93 1.38 -19.11 -5.78
CA ALA A 93 1.21 -20.02 -4.65
C ALA A 93 2.54 -20.40 -4.00
#